data_AF-A0A2X1N0U6-F1
#
_entry.id   AF-A0A2X1N0U6-F1
#
_cell.length_a   1.000
_cell.length_b   1.000
_cell.length_c   1.000
_cell.angle_alpha   90.00
_cell.angle_beta   90.00
_cell.angle_gamma   90.00
#
_symmetry.space_group_name_H-M   'P 1'
#
loop_
_entity.id
_entity.type
_entity.pdbx_description
1 polymer ?
#
loop_
_entity_poly.entity_id
_entity_poly.type
_entity_poly.pdbx_seq_one_letter_code
_entity_poly.pdbx_strand_id
1 'polypeptide(L)'
;MPRDPRQSTAAAAEIKRNYDIYHNALAELIQLLGAGKINEFFDQPTQGYQDGFEKQYVAYMEQNDRLYDIAVSDNNASYSQAMWILVGVIIVVLAVIFAVWFGIKASLVAPMNRLIDSIRHIAGGDLVKPIEVDGSNEMGQLAESLRHMQGELMRTVGDVRNGANAIYSGASEIATGNNDLSSRTGATGRFAGRDGSQHGATDRNGETERRECAPGQPSGIKCF
;
A
#
# COMPACT_ATOMS: atom_id res chain seq x y z
N MET A 1 -15.45 -40.64 57.54
CA MET A 1 -15.86 -39.71 56.46
C MET A 1 -14.67 -39.50 55.53
N PRO A 2 -14.86 -39.46 54.20
CA PRO A 2 -13.79 -39.13 53.24
C PRO A 2 -13.23 -37.73 53.54
N ARG A 3 -11.90 -37.58 53.48
CA ARG A 3 -11.20 -36.38 53.95
C ARG A 3 -10.49 -35.71 52.77
N ASP A 4 -10.75 -34.42 52.56
CA ASP A 4 -9.97 -33.62 51.60
C ASP A 4 -8.61 -33.25 52.24
N PRO A 5 -7.49 -33.33 51.51
CA PRO A 5 -6.15 -32.97 52.01
C PRO A 5 -6.05 -31.56 52.61
N ARG A 6 -6.92 -30.63 52.20
CA ARG A 6 -6.93 -29.23 52.62
C ARG A 6 -7.67 -29.00 53.95
N GLN A 7 -8.39 -30.01 54.46
CA GLN A 7 -9.15 -29.90 55.71
C GLN A 7 -8.25 -29.99 56.94
N SER A 8 -8.52 -29.18 57.97
CA SER A 8 -7.75 -29.14 59.23
C SER A 8 -7.78 -30.48 59.98
N THR A 9 -6.59 -31.03 60.27
CA THR A 9 -6.42 -32.29 61.03
C THR A 9 -6.83 -32.13 62.48
N ALA A 10 -6.52 -30.99 63.08
CA ALA A 10 -6.91 -30.63 64.43
C ALA A 10 -8.44 -30.50 64.58
N ALA A 11 -9.12 -29.82 63.65
CA ALA A 11 -10.57 -29.63 63.75
C ALA A 11 -11.34 -30.96 63.65
N ALA A 12 -10.93 -31.83 62.73
CA ALA A 12 -11.52 -33.17 62.59
C ALA A 12 -11.27 -34.04 63.83
N ALA A 13 -10.10 -33.92 64.46
CA ALA A 13 -9.78 -34.63 65.70
C ALA A 13 -10.66 -34.13 66.87
N GLU A 14 -10.91 -32.82 66.96
CA GLU A 14 -11.72 -32.23 68.02
C GLU A 14 -13.21 -32.63 67.89
N ILE A 15 -13.77 -32.64 66.68
CA ILE A 15 -15.12 -33.17 66.45
C ILE A 15 -15.21 -34.63 66.86
N LYS A 16 -14.22 -35.46 66.46
CA LYS A 16 -14.19 -36.87 66.84
C LYS A 16 -14.17 -37.02 68.36
N ARG A 17 -13.38 -36.20 69.05
CA ARG A 17 -13.31 -36.21 70.51
C ARG A 17 -14.66 -35.92 71.15
N ASN A 18 -15.35 -34.86 70.72
CA ASN A 18 -16.65 -34.50 71.28
C ASN A 18 -17.76 -35.48 70.88
N TYR A 19 -17.66 -36.08 69.68
CA TYR A 19 -18.51 -37.19 69.29
C TYR A 19 -18.34 -38.39 70.21
N ASP A 20 -17.09 -38.79 70.51
CA ASP A 20 -16.80 -39.91 71.39
C ASP A 20 -17.34 -39.65 72.81
N ILE A 21 -17.19 -38.43 73.33
CA ILE A 21 -17.75 -38.01 74.64
C ILE A 21 -19.28 -38.13 74.63
N TYR A 22 -19.94 -37.55 73.62
CA TYR A 22 -21.39 -37.57 73.50
C TYR A 22 -21.92 -39.01 73.34
N HIS A 23 -21.28 -39.81 72.49
CA HIS A 23 -21.64 -41.21 72.25
C HIS A 23 -21.50 -42.07 73.51
N ASN A 24 -20.41 -41.90 74.26
CA ASN A 24 -20.19 -42.62 75.51
C ASN A 24 -21.22 -42.23 76.59
N ALA A 25 -21.57 -40.94 76.68
CA ALA A 25 -22.62 -40.47 77.57
C ALA A 25 -23.99 -41.10 77.23
N LEU A 26 -24.33 -41.18 75.94
CA LEU A 26 -25.55 -41.87 75.50
C LEU A 26 -25.52 -43.37 75.84
N ALA A 27 -24.38 -44.03 75.69
CA ALA A 27 -24.23 -45.45 76.06
C ALA A 27 -24.41 -45.67 77.57
N GLU A 28 -23.91 -44.77 78.40
CA GLU A 28 -24.10 -44.78 79.85
C GLU A 28 -25.58 -44.62 80.23
N LEU A 29 -26.33 -43.73 79.57
CA LEU A 29 -27.78 -43.60 79.80
C LEU A 29 -28.53 -44.91 79.56
N ILE A 30 -28.17 -45.66 78.51
CA ILE A 30 -28.77 -46.97 78.20
C ILE A 30 -28.49 -47.96 79.33
N GLN A 31 -27.27 -47.95 79.88
CA GLN A 31 -26.89 -48.80 81.02
C GLN A 31 -27.65 -48.42 82.29
N LEU A 32 -27.78 -47.13 82.59
CA LEU A 32 -28.53 -46.63 83.76
C LEU A 32 -30.01 -47.02 83.70
N LEU A 33 -30.63 -46.91 82.51
CA LEU A 33 -31.98 -47.40 82.25
C LEU A 33 -32.11 -48.90 82.47
N GLY A 34 -31.18 -49.69 81.93
CA GLY A 34 -31.16 -51.15 82.11
C GLY A 34 -30.97 -51.59 83.56
N ALA A 35 -30.23 -50.80 84.35
CA ALA A 35 -30.00 -51.03 85.77
C ALA A 35 -31.11 -50.47 86.69
N GLY A 36 -32.15 -49.83 86.13
CA GLY A 36 -33.25 -49.23 86.90
C GLY A 36 -32.87 -47.96 87.67
N LYS A 37 -31.73 -47.34 87.36
CA LYS A 37 -31.18 -46.18 88.07
C LYS A 37 -31.71 -44.85 87.52
N ILE A 38 -33.01 -44.63 87.70
CA ILE A 38 -33.72 -43.48 87.12
C ILE A 38 -33.19 -42.12 87.61
N ASN A 39 -32.76 -42.00 88.87
CA ASN A 39 -32.22 -40.73 89.38
C ASN A 39 -30.89 -40.37 88.73
N GLU A 40 -29.94 -41.31 88.65
CA GLU A 40 -28.64 -41.11 87.98
C GLU A 40 -28.80 -40.82 86.48
N PHE A 41 -29.84 -41.38 85.84
CA PHE A 41 -30.18 -41.09 84.45
C PHE A 41 -30.54 -39.60 84.24
N PHE A 42 -31.35 -39.02 85.13
CA PHE A 42 -31.74 -37.61 85.03
C PHE A 42 -30.62 -36.64 85.45
N ASP A 43 -29.69 -37.08 86.30
CA ASP A 43 -28.56 -36.28 86.76
C ASP A 43 -27.43 -36.16 85.71
N GLN A 44 -27.47 -36.97 84.64
CA GLN A 44 -26.41 -36.96 83.63
C GLN A 44 -26.45 -35.68 82.77
N PRO A 45 -25.32 -34.95 82.58
CA PRO A 45 -25.29 -33.68 81.85
C PRO A 45 -25.28 -33.85 80.32
N THR A 46 -26.22 -34.62 79.75
CA THR A 46 -26.23 -34.96 78.32
C THR A 46 -26.34 -33.74 77.41
N GLN A 47 -27.05 -32.69 77.84
CA GLN A 47 -27.13 -31.42 77.10
C GLN A 47 -25.77 -30.75 76.89
N GLY A 48 -24.90 -30.73 77.91
CA GLY A 48 -23.57 -30.12 77.79
C GLY A 48 -22.69 -30.84 76.76
N TYR A 49 -22.85 -32.17 76.64
CA TYR A 49 -22.16 -32.95 75.62
C TYR A 49 -22.72 -32.70 74.22
N GLN A 50 -24.04 -32.53 74.09
CA GLN A 50 -24.68 -32.14 72.82
C GLN A 50 -24.17 -30.78 72.34
N ASP A 51 -24.22 -29.76 73.19
CA ASP A 51 -23.77 -28.39 72.87
C ASP A 51 -22.28 -28.37 72.49
N GLY A 52 -21.46 -29.15 73.21
CA GLY A 52 -20.03 -29.30 72.92
C GLY A 52 -19.76 -29.93 71.56
N PHE A 53 -20.52 -30.95 71.18
CA PHE A 53 -20.43 -31.58 69.87
C PHE A 53 -20.92 -30.65 68.76
N GLU A 54 -22.10 -30.05 68.91
CA GLU A 54 -22.70 -29.13 67.94
C GLU A 54 -21.77 -27.95 67.64
N LYS A 55 -21.21 -27.33 68.68
CA LYS A 55 -20.27 -26.21 68.52
C LYS A 55 -19.07 -26.56 67.64
N GLN A 56 -18.46 -27.73 67.85
CA GLN A 56 -17.31 -28.16 67.04
C GLN A 56 -17.71 -28.58 65.63
N TYR A 57 -18.88 -29.18 65.48
CA TYR A 57 -19.43 -29.56 64.19
C TYR A 57 -19.68 -28.33 63.31
N VAL A 58 -20.32 -27.28 63.86
CA VAL A 58 -20.56 -26.02 63.15
C VAL A 58 -19.24 -25.31 62.80
N ALA A 59 -18.29 -25.24 63.74
CA ALA A 59 -16.98 -24.62 63.49
C ALA A 59 -16.22 -25.31 62.33
N TYR A 60 -16.32 -26.64 62.24
CA TYR A 60 -15.72 -27.39 61.14
C TYR A 60 -16.44 -27.20 59.81
N MET A 61 -17.77 -27.14 59.82
CA MET A 61 -18.57 -26.80 58.63
C MET A 61 -18.18 -25.42 58.09
N GLU A 62 -18.12 -24.40 58.96
CA GLU A 62 -17.72 -23.04 58.55
C GLU A 62 -16.29 -23.01 57.96
N GLN A 63 -15.37 -23.80 58.53
CA GLN A 63 -14.02 -23.93 57.98
C GLN A 63 -14.01 -24.58 56.58
N ASN A 64 -14.85 -25.58 56.36
CA ASN A 64 -14.99 -26.23 55.06
C ASN A 64 -15.65 -25.30 54.03
N ASP A 65 -16.68 -24.55 54.42
CA ASP A 65 -17.35 -23.60 53.53
C ASP A 65 -16.38 -22.54 53.01
N ARG A 66 -15.50 -22.00 53.86
CA ARG A 66 -14.42 -21.09 53.43
C ARG A 66 -13.46 -21.74 52.43
N LEU A 67 -13.13 -23.02 52.61
CA LEU A 67 -12.28 -23.76 51.67
C LEU A 67 -12.99 -23.98 50.32
N TYR A 68 -14.30 -24.24 50.34
CA TYR A 68 -15.11 -24.36 49.12
C TYR A 68 -15.21 -23.02 48.38
N ASP A 69 -15.44 -21.91 49.08
CA ASP A 69 -15.49 -20.57 48.48
C ASP A 69 -14.17 -20.20 47.78
N ILE A 70 -13.03 -20.49 48.41
CA ILE A 70 -11.72 -20.27 47.81
C ILE A 70 -11.57 -21.11 46.52
N ALA A 71 -11.90 -22.41 46.57
CA ALA A 71 -11.79 -23.32 45.43
C ALA A 71 -12.73 -22.96 44.26
N VAL A 72 -13.91 -22.42 44.55
CA VAL A 72 -14.86 -21.93 43.54
C VAL A 72 -14.37 -20.60 42.95
N SER A 73 -13.81 -19.70 43.76
CA SER A 73 -13.29 -18.41 43.30
C SER A 73 -12.03 -18.53 42.43
N ASP A 74 -11.14 -19.48 42.75
CA ASP A 74 -9.91 -19.75 42.00
C ASP A 74 -10.18 -20.24 40.56
N ASN A 75 -11.34 -20.88 40.35
CA ASN A 75 -11.77 -21.23 38.99
C ASN A 75 -11.98 -19.96 38.16
N ASN A 76 -12.57 -18.91 38.73
CA ASN A 76 -12.90 -17.69 37.99
C ASN A 76 -11.64 -16.86 37.63
N ALA A 77 -10.61 -16.90 38.47
CA ALA A 77 -9.32 -16.26 38.19
C ALA A 77 -8.59 -16.93 37.01
N SER A 78 -8.64 -18.26 36.94
CA SER A 78 -8.04 -19.02 35.83
C SER A 78 -8.76 -18.74 34.50
N TYR A 79 -10.08 -18.58 34.52
CA TYR A 79 -10.86 -18.19 33.34
C TYR A 79 -10.51 -16.77 32.86
N SER A 80 -10.37 -15.81 33.78
CA SER A 80 -9.98 -14.43 33.44
C SER A 80 -8.59 -14.37 32.79
N GLN A 81 -7.63 -15.11 33.33
CA GLN A 81 -6.27 -15.14 32.79
C GLN A 81 -6.22 -15.80 31.40
N ALA A 82 -6.96 -16.89 31.19
CA ALA A 82 -7.10 -17.51 29.87
C ALA A 82 -7.75 -16.56 28.84
N MET A 83 -8.76 -15.79 29.26
CA MET A 83 -9.42 -14.78 28.42
C MET A 83 -8.45 -13.68 27.98
N TRP A 84 -7.64 -13.15 28.90
CA TRP A 84 -6.65 -12.12 28.57
C TRP A 84 -5.55 -12.61 27.62
N ILE A 85 -5.11 -13.86 27.77
CA ILE A 85 -4.17 -14.48 26.82
C ILE A 85 -4.80 -14.58 25.43
N LEU A 86 -6.05 -15.03 25.34
CA LEU A 86 -6.77 -15.15 24.06
C LEU A 86 -6.96 -13.79 23.39
N VAL A 87 -7.33 -12.75 24.15
CA VAL A 87 -7.41 -11.38 23.65
C VAL A 87 -6.04 -10.88 23.17
N GLY A 88 -4.97 -11.15 23.92
CA GLY A 88 -3.61 -10.80 23.51
C GLY A 88 -3.20 -11.45 22.18
N VAL A 89 -3.52 -12.73 21.99
CA VAL A 89 -3.27 -13.45 20.73
C VAL A 89 -4.04 -12.81 19.57
N ILE A 90 -5.32 -12.47 19.77
CA ILE A 90 -6.13 -11.81 18.73
C ILE A 90 -5.51 -10.47 18.33
N ILE A 91 -5.07 -9.66 19.30
CA ILE A 91 -4.44 -8.36 19.03
C ILE A 91 -3.17 -8.54 18.20
N VAL A 92 -2.32 -9.52 18.57
CA VAL A 92 -1.08 -9.81 17.82
C VAL A 92 -1.40 -10.26 16.39
N VAL A 93 -2.38 -11.16 16.21
CA VAL A 93 -2.80 -11.61 14.87
C VAL A 93 -3.30 -10.44 14.03
N LEU A 94 -4.14 -9.56 14.60
CA LEU A 94 -4.61 -8.37 13.90
C LEU A 94 -3.45 -7.42 13.53
N ALA A 95 -2.51 -7.20 14.45
CA ALA A 95 -1.34 -6.37 14.19
C ALA A 95 -0.49 -6.92 13.02
N VAL A 96 -0.29 -8.25 12.97
CA VAL A 96 0.42 -8.91 11.86
C VAL A 96 -0.35 -8.75 10.55
N ILE A 97 -1.67 -8.96 10.55
CA ILE A 97 -2.50 -8.77 9.35
C ILE A 97 -2.38 -7.33 8.83
N PHE A 98 -2.49 -6.33 9.71
CA PHE A 98 -2.33 -4.93 9.33
C PHE A 98 -0.93 -4.61 8.80
N ALA A 99 0.11 -5.15 9.45
CA ALA A 99 1.49 -4.96 9.01
C ALA A 99 1.73 -5.56 7.62
N VAL A 100 1.25 -6.78 7.37
CA VAL A 100 1.36 -7.44 6.06
C VAL A 100 0.55 -6.70 5.01
N TRP A 101 -0.69 -6.30 5.31
CA TRP A 101 -1.52 -5.54 4.38
C TRP A 101 -0.89 -4.21 3.98
N PHE A 102 -0.35 -3.47 4.95
CA PHE A 102 0.35 -2.21 4.70
C PHE A 102 1.64 -2.45 3.89
N GLY A 103 2.40 -3.48 4.24
CA GLY A 103 3.62 -3.88 3.54
C GLY A 103 3.37 -4.23 2.07
N ILE A 104 2.34 -5.03 1.77
CA ILE A 104 1.96 -5.38 0.39
C ILE A 104 1.51 -4.14 -0.38
N LYS A 105 0.68 -3.29 0.23
CA LYS A 105 0.19 -2.06 -0.43
C LYS A 105 1.34 -1.12 -0.80
N ALA A 106 2.29 -0.93 0.12
CA ALA A 106 3.43 -0.05 -0.09
C ALA A 106 4.49 -0.65 -1.05
N SER A 107 4.78 -1.95 -0.92
CA SER A 107 5.88 -2.61 -1.65
C SER A 107 5.49 -3.12 -3.04
N LEU A 108 4.22 -3.48 -3.26
CA LEU A 108 3.74 -4.05 -4.53
C LEU A 108 2.71 -3.17 -5.22
N VAL A 109 1.60 -2.84 -4.55
CA VAL A 109 0.46 -2.19 -5.21
C VAL A 109 0.77 -0.76 -5.64
N ALA A 110 1.42 0.03 -4.77
CA ALA A 110 1.80 1.40 -5.07
C ALA A 110 2.79 1.52 -6.25
N PRO A 111 3.94 0.81 -6.29
CA PRO A 111 4.85 0.89 -7.43
C PRO A 111 4.24 0.31 -8.71
N MET A 112 3.41 -0.75 -8.62
CA MET A 112 2.72 -1.30 -9.78
C MET A 112 1.81 -0.26 -10.47
N ASN A 113 1.05 0.52 -9.69
CA ASN A 113 0.22 1.59 -10.25
C ASN A 113 1.05 2.68 -10.94
N ARG A 114 2.21 3.05 -10.36
CA ARG A 114 3.14 4.01 -10.98
C ARG A 114 3.68 3.51 -12.31
N LEU A 115 4.00 2.21 -12.40
CA LEU A 115 4.46 1.59 -13.64
C LEU A 115 3.37 1.57 -14.71
N ILE A 116 2.13 1.23 -14.34
CA ILE A 116 0.99 1.26 -15.26
C ILE A 116 0.78 2.68 -15.81
N ASP A 117 0.83 3.70 -14.97
CA ASP A 117 0.69 5.09 -15.43
C ASP A 117 1.86 5.55 -16.32
N SER A 118 3.08 5.11 -16.02
CA SER A 118 4.24 5.39 -16.89
C SER A 118 4.07 4.75 -18.27
N ILE A 119 3.59 3.50 -18.34
CA ILE A 119 3.29 2.82 -19.60
C ILE A 119 2.21 3.57 -20.39
N ARG A 120 1.17 4.08 -19.71
CA ARG A 120 0.12 4.89 -20.36
C ARG A 120 0.69 6.18 -20.97
N HIS A 121 1.63 6.84 -20.30
CA HIS A 121 2.31 8.01 -20.85
C HIS A 121 3.16 7.67 -22.08
N ILE A 122 3.94 6.58 -22.02
CA ILE A 122 4.71 6.08 -23.17
C ILE A 122 3.79 5.77 -24.35
N ALA A 123 2.68 5.08 -24.12
CA ALA A 123 1.68 4.78 -25.15
C ALA A 123 1.02 6.04 -25.74
N GLY A 124 0.92 7.11 -24.96
CA GLY A 124 0.45 8.42 -25.41
C GLY A 124 1.50 9.25 -26.17
N GLY A 125 2.73 8.76 -26.32
CA GLY A 125 3.83 9.46 -26.97
C GLY A 125 4.57 10.47 -26.08
N ASP A 126 4.23 10.53 -24.79
CA ASP A 126 4.94 11.36 -23.80
C ASP A 126 6.06 10.53 -23.15
N LEU A 127 7.27 10.70 -23.65
CA LEU A 127 8.47 9.98 -23.22
C LEU A 127 9.32 10.78 -22.22
N VAL A 128 8.87 11.97 -21.79
CA VAL A 128 9.68 12.88 -20.96
C VAL A 128 9.56 12.54 -19.47
N LYS A 129 8.49 11.85 -19.05
CA LYS A 129 8.28 11.52 -17.64
C LYS A 129 9.25 10.45 -17.14
N PRO A 130 9.95 10.70 -16.02
CA PRO A 130 10.85 9.72 -15.42
C PRO A 130 10.06 8.60 -14.75
N ILE A 131 10.51 7.35 -14.95
CA ILE A 131 9.98 6.19 -14.24
C ILE A 131 10.67 6.13 -12.87
N GLU A 132 10.04 6.66 -11.83
CA GLU A 132 10.54 6.66 -10.45
C GLU A 132 9.96 5.49 -9.64
N VAL A 133 10.64 4.34 -9.74
CA VAL A 133 10.43 3.20 -8.85
C VAL A 133 11.78 2.82 -8.26
N ASP A 134 11.96 3.15 -6.98
CA ASP A 134 13.12 2.72 -6.19
C ASP A 134 12.78 1.41 -5.49
N GLY A 135 13.55 0.36 -5.80
CA GLY A 135 13.43 -0.94 -5.18
C GLY A 135 14.39 -1.93 -5.81
N SER A 136 14.99 -2.82 -5.01
CA SER A 136 15.84 -3.93 -5.49
C SER A 136 15.05 -5.21 -5.76
N ASN A 137 13.72 -5.14 -5.67
CA ASN A 137 12.80 -6.25 -5.88
C ASN A 137 12.44 -6.41 -7.37
N GLU A 138 11.56 -7.35 -7.66
CA GLU A 138 11.05 -7.65 -9.01
C GLU A 138 10.41 -6.43 -9.67
N MET A 139 9.80 -5.52 -8.89
CA MET A 139 9.22 -4.28 -9.41
C MET A 139 10.29 -3.29 -9.87
N GLY A 140 11.44 -3.23 -9.19
CA GLY A 140 12.59 -2.44 -9.63
C GLY A 140 13.21 -2.95 -10.92
N GLN A 141 13.34 -4.28 -11.06
CA GLN A 141 13.82 -4.90 -12.31
C GLN A 141 12.86 -4.62 -13.49
N LEU A 142 11.56 -4.66 -13.24
CA LEU A 142 10.54 -4.30 -14.23
C LEU A 142 10.63 -2.81 -14.62
N ALA A 143 10.80 -1.92 -13.63
CA ALA A 143 10.97 -0.50 -13.86
C ALA A 143 12.20 -0.20 -14.72
N GLU A 144 13.32 -0.87 -14.46
CA GLU A 144 14.55 -0.70 -15.23
C GLU A 144 14.39 -1.17 -16.68
N SER A 145 13.73 -2.30 -16.89
CA SER A 145 13.40 -2.81 -18.23
C SER A 145 12.53 -1.82 -19.01
N LEU A 146 11.56 -1.17 -18.33
CA LEU A 146 10.72 -0.14 -18.93
C LEU A 146 11.49 1.15 -19.25
N ARG A 147 12.45 1.57 -18.41
CA ARG A 147 13.35 2.70 -18.69
C ARG A 147 14.19 2.44 -19.94
N HIS A 148 14.73 1.23 -20.07
CA HIS A 148 15.50 0.86 -21.26
C HIS A 148 14.65 0.94 -22.54
N MET A 149 13.42 0.43 -22.50
CA MET A 149 12.46 0.53 -23.61
C MET A 149 12.11 1.97 -23.97
N GLN A 150 11.85 2.82 -22.96
CA GLN A 150 11.58 4.25 -23.15
C GLN A 150 12.77 4.95 -23.84
N GLY A 151 14.00 4.62 -23.43
CA GLY A 151 15.25 5.14 -24.02
C GLY A 151 15.40 4.80 -25.51
N GLU A 152 15.19 3.53 -25.88
CA GLU A 152 15.26 3.10 -27.28
C GLU A 152 14.17 3.76 -28.14
N LEU A 153 12.97 3.96 -27.59
CA LEU A 153 11.89 4.66 -28.29
C LEU A 153 12.23 6.13 -28.52
N MET A 154 12.76 6.82 -27.49
CA MET A 154 13.23 8.22 -27.62
C MET A 154 14.32 8.36 -28.67
N ARG A 155 15.28 7.42 -28.70
CA ARG A 155 16.35 7.40 -29.70
C ARG A 155 15.79 7.24 -31.12
N THR A 156 14.89 6.28 -31.31
CA THR A 156 14.25 6.04 -32.61
C THR A 156 13.47 7.26 -33.10
N VAL A 157 12.67 7.91 -32.24
CA VAL A 157 11.94 9.14 -32.60
C VAL A 157 12.92 10.29 -32.90
N GLY A 158 14.00 10.40 -32.14
CA GLY A 158 15.07 11.37 -32.38
C GLY A 158 15.73 11.18 -33.75
N ASP A 159 16.08 9.95 -34.10
CA ASP A 159 16.69 9.60 -35.38
C ASP A 159 15.75 9.92 -36.56
N VAL A 160 14.45 9.61 -36.43
CA VAL A 160 13.43 9.97 -37.43
C VAL A 160 13.30 11.48 -37.59
N ARG A 161 13.29 12.24 -36.48
CA ARG A 161 13.22 13.71 -36.52
C ARG A 161 14.47 14.32 -37.17
N ASN A 162 15.65 13.79 -36.85
CA ASN A 162 16.91 14.24 -37.46
C ASN A 162 16.94 13.94 -38.96
N GLY A 163 16.49 12.76 -39.38
CA GLY A 163 16.32 12.40 -40.79
C GLY A 163 15.36 13.35 -41.51
N ALA A 164 14.21 13.67 -40.89
CA ALA A 164 13.25 14.62 -41.45
C ALA A 164 13.83 16.04 -41.60
N ASN A 165 14.60 16.52 -40.60
CA ASN A 165 15.29 17.82 -40.68
C ASN A 165 16.33 17.85 -41.81
N ALA A 166 17.09 16.77 -41.99
CA ALA A 166 18.07 16.66 -43.07
C ALA A 166 17.39 16.69 -44.45
N ILE A 167 16.27 15.96 -44.62
CA ILE A 167 15.46 15.99 -45.84
C ILE A 167 14.91 17.40 -46.09
N TYR A 168 14.36 18.06 -45.06
CA TYR A 168 13.84 19.42 -45.17
C TYR A 168 14.92 20.42 -45.61
N SER A 169 16.12 20.34 -44.99
CA SER A 169 17.27 21.17 -45.38
C SER A 169 17.68 20.92 -46.83
N GLY A 170 17.80 19.65 -47.24
CA GLY A 170 18.16 19.29 -48.62
C GLY A 170 17.10 19.74 -49.63
N ALA A 171 15.80 19.62 -49.30
CA ALA A 171 14.73 20.13 -50.14
C ALA A 171 14.77 21.65 -50.29
N SER A 172 15.11 22.39 -49.22
CA SER A 172 15.31 23.84 -49.26
C SER A 172 16.50 24.24 -50.13
N GLU A 173 17.59 23.48 -50.05
CA GLU A 173 18.78 23.67 -50.90
C GLU A 173 18.46 23.42 -52.38
N ILE A 174 17.74 22.34 -52.68
CA ILE A 174 17.27 22.02 -54.05
C ILE A 174 16.36 23.12 -54.57
N ALA A 175 15.41 23.60 -53.77
CA ALA A 175 14.50 24.68 -54.18
C ALA A 175 15.27 25.98 -54.48
N THR A 176 16.27 26.30 -53.67
CA THR A 176 17.15 27.45 -53.89
C THR A 176 17.98 27.30 -55.16
N GLY A 177 18.57 26.10 -55.38
CA GLY A 177 19.31 25.78 -56.59
C GLY A 177 18.45 25.81 -57.85
N ASN A 178 17.19 25.37 -57.77
CA ASN A 178 16.25 25.41 -58.89
C ASN A 178 15.83 26.85 -59.24
N ASN A 179 15.69 27.72 -58.24
CA ASN A 179 15.48 29.16 -58.46
C ASN A 179 16.68 29.81 -59.14
N ASP A 180 17.91 29.49 -58.72
CA ASP A 180 19.12 29.99 -59.40
C ASP A 180 19.18 29.52 -60.86
N LEU A 181 18.93 28.22 -61.11
CA LEU A 181 18.89 27.67 -62.47
C LEU A 181 17.81 28.32 -63.34
N SER A 182 16.61 28.55 -62.78
CA SER A 182 15.52 29.27 -63.45
C SER A 182 15.92 30.71 -63.78
N SER A 183 16.67 31.38 -62.91
CA SER A 183 17.17 32.73 -63.16
C SER A 183 18.19 32.77 -64.30
N ARG A 184 19.09 31.79 -64.36
CA ARG A 184 20.12 31.67 -65.40
C ARG A 184 19.53 31.27 -66.76
N THR A 185 18.59 30.32 -66.79
CA THR A 185 17.87 29.96 -68.01
C THR A 185 17.00 31.10 -68.54
N GLY A 186 16.36 31.87 -67.65
CA GLY A 186 15.65 33.11 -68.02
C GLY A 186 16.57 34.20 -68.58
N ALA A 187 17.82 34.29 -68.11
CA ALA A 187 18.83 35.16 -68.70
C ALA A 187 19.27 34.66 -70.09
N THR A 188 19.51 33.36 -70.26
CA THR A 188 19.88 32.75 -71.56
C THR A 188 18.77 32.92 -72.60
N GLY A 189 17.50 32.72 -72.22
CA GLY A 189 16.35 32.99 -73.09
C GLY A 189 16.23 34.46 -73.52
N ARG A 190 16.60 35.40 -72.64
CA ARG A 190 16.66 36.84 -72.99
C ARG A 190 17.82 37.19 -73.93
N PHE A 191 18.92 36.43 -73.93
CA PHE A 191 20.01 36.62 -74.89
C PHE A 191 19.67 36.05 -76.28
N ALA A 192 18.99 34.90 -76.35
CA ALA A 192 18.59 34.30 -77.63
C ALA A 192 17.58 35.15 -78.42
N GLY A 193 16.77 35.99 -77.76
CA GLY A 193 15.83 36.90 -78.42
C GLY A 193 16.45 38.14 -79.09
N ARG A 194 17.75 38.42 -78.87
CA ARG A 194 18.42 39.61 -79.42
C ARG A 194 19.23 39.36 -80.71
N ASP A 195 19.51 38.10 -81.04
CA ASP A 195 20.39 37.71 -82.16
C ASP A 195 19.62 37.37 -83.46
N GLY A 196 18.28 37.51 -83.46
CA GLY A 196 17.43 37.20 -84.62
C GLY A 196 17.05 38.38 -85.51
N SER A 197 17.55 39.59 -85.28
CA SER A 197 17.05 40.82 -85.93
C SER A 197 18.05 41.57 -86.82
N GLN A 198 19.10 40.90 -87.34
CA GLN A 198 20.11 41.57 -88.18
C GLN A 198 20.44 40.93 -89.53
N HIS A 199 19.59 40.06 -90.08
CA HIS A 199 19.77 39.55 -91.44
C HIS A 199 18.50 39.68 -92.30
N GLY A 200 18.54 40.58 -93.28
CA GLY A 200 17.72 40.50 -94.50
C GLY A 200 16.67 41.58 -94.70
N ALA A 201 17.05 42.67 -95.38
CA ALA A 201 16.21 43.37 -96.37
C ALA A 201 17.04 44.40 -97.14
N THR A 202 17.63 43.96 -98.24
CA THR A 202 18.06 44.77 -99.37
C THR A 202 16.80 45.14 -100.18
N ASP A 203 16.49 46.42 -100.37
CA ASP A 203 15.91 46.88 -101.64
C ASP A 203 16.23 48.36 -101.93
N ARG A 204 16.42 48.61 -103.22
CA ARG A 204 16.76 49.86 -103.89
C ARG A 204 15.50 50.73 -104.02
N ASN A 205 15.64 52.03 -103.80
CA ASN A 205 15.53 53.05 -104.86
C ASN A 205 15.66 54.43 -104.23
N GLY A 206 16.41 55.28 -104.93
CA GLY A 206 16.70 56.64 -104.47
C GLY A 206 15.49 57.54 -104.55
N GLU A 207 15.43 58.46 -103.59
CA GLU A 207 14.93 59.79 -103.84
C GLU A 207 15.72 60.77 -102.97
N THR A 208 16.19 61.82 -103.63
CA THR A 208 17.08 62.85 -103.09
C THR A 208 16.17 63.98 -102.59
N GLU A 209 16.12 64.23 -101.28
CA GLU A 209 15.68 65.54 -100.80
C GLU A 209 16.64 66.00 -99.70
N ARG A 210 17.54 66.92 -100.07
CA ARG A 210 18.24 67.77 -99.12
C ARG A 210 17.21 68.70 -98.50
N ARG A 211 17.10 68.73 -97.18
CA ARG A 211 16.68 69.93 -96.45
C ARG A 211 17.75 70.28 -95.44
N GLU A 212 18.38 71.43 -95.69
CA GLU A 212 19.35 72.09 -94.84
C GLU A 212 18.71 72.50 -93.51
N CYS A 213 19.34 72.12 -92.39
CA CYS A 213 19.08 72.73 -91.09
C CYS A 213 19.94 73.98 -90.95
N ALA A 214 19.31 75.14 -90.71
CA ALA A 214 19.99 76.39 -90.42
C ALA A 214 20.70 76.34 -89.04
N PRO A 215 21.89 76.94 -88.89
CA PRO A 215 22.62 76.92 -87.61
C PRO A 215 22.05 77.93 -86.61
N GLY A 216 21.53 77.46 -85.47
CA GLY A 216 21.39 78.29 -84.27
C GLY A 216 20.09 78.27 -83.43
N GLN A 217 19.51 77.11 -83.06
CA GLN A 217 18.48 77.08 -81.98
C GLN A 217 18.46 75.74 -81.20
N PRO A 218 18.10 75.72 -79.89
CA PRO A 218 18.66 74.83 -78.87
C PRO A 218 17.87 73.53 -78.64
N SER A 219 18.48 72.65 -77.84
CA SER A 219 18.05 71.32 -77.45
C SER A 219 16.57 71.19 -77.08
N GLY A 220 15.87 70.30 -77.80
CA GLY A 220 14.63 69.68 -77.33
C GLY A 220 13.37 70.07 -78.10
N ILE A 221 13.28 69.74 -79.39
CA ILE A 221 12.03 69.39 -80.11
C ILE A 221 12.44 68.44 -81.26
N LYS A 222 11.65 67.40 -81.49
CA LYS A 222 11.89 66.36 -82.51
C LYS A 222 11.94 66.97 -83.91
N CYS A 223 12.99 66.70 -84.68
CA CYS A 223 12.92 66.76 -86.14
C CYS A 223 12.01 65.61 -86.60
N PHE A 224 10.97 65.94 -87.36
CA PHE A 224 10.14 64.96 -88.06
C PHE A 224 10.71 64.74 -89.46
#